data_AF-A0A0V1PWG3-F1
#
_entry.id   AF-A0A0V1PWG3-F1
#
_cell.length_a   1.000
_cell.length_b   1.000
_cell.length_c   1.000
_cell.angle_alpha   90.00
_cell.angle_beta   90.00
_cell.angle_gamma   90.00
#
_symmetry.space_group_name_H-M   'P 1'
#
loop_
_entity.id
_entity.type
_entity.pdbx_description
1 polymer ?
#
loop_
_entity_poly.entity_id
_entity_poly.type
_entity_poly.pdbx_seq_one_letter_code
_entity_poly.pdbx_strand_id
1 'polypeptide(L)'
;MDDIKDKYKYFPQYNELRDLLKHANVKTGRLLKALDSYEYQSDDYRFDFVIENQRGTKLFGIPLFSNKTLLPFIDPPTYQLLDGRTISLTYNNISNFPLPDMDWEWTWDKWYLLMVNDVDAQGWLYSLMMFSSTHWKGKYRFGNFIRRRIWVRMRHKIATERSKQT
;
A
#
# COMPACT_ATOMS: atom_id res chain seq x y z
N MET A 1 -16.37 -9.99 -8.54
CA MET A 1 -15.78 -9.46 -7.29
C MET A 1 -14.44 -10.13 -7.19
N ASP A 2 -13.45 -9.56 -7.90
CA ASP A 2 -12.17 -10.21 -8.11
C ASP A 2 -11.41 -10.27 -6.79
N ASP A 3 -11.02 -11.47 -6.39
CA ASP A 3 -10.25 -11.71 -5.17
C ASP A 3 -8.99 -10.83 -5.23
N ILE A 4 -8.75 -10.03 -4.19
CA ILE A 4 -7.54 -9.21 -4.04
C ILE A 4 -6.30 -10.09 -4.24
N LYS A 5 -6.40 -11.36 -3.85
CA LYS A 5 -5.38 -12.38 -4.08
C LYS A 5 -5.02 -12.53 -5.56
N ASP A 6 -5.97 -12.42 -6.49
CA ASP A 6 -5.69 -12.56 -7.93
C ASP A 6 -5.09 -11.29 -8.53
N LYS A 7 -5.56 -10.12 -8.10
CA LYS A 7 -5.05 -8.82 -8.58
C LYS A 7 -3.62 -8.55 -8.12
N TYR A 8 -3.28 -8.95 -6.89
CA TYR A 8 -1.97 -8.69 -6.28
C TYR A 8 -1.12 -9.96 -6.10
N LYS A 9 -1.58 -11.11 -6.64
CA LYS A 9 -0.82 -12.38 -6.67
C LYS A 9 0.59 -12.25 -7.21
N TYR A 10 0.84 -11.24 -8.02
CA TYR A 10 2.11 -11.06 -8.69
C TYR A 10 2.91 -9.88 -8.10
N PHE A 11 2.47 -9.32 -6.98
CA PHE A 11 3.26 -8.39 -6.19
C PHE A 11 4.17 -9.17 -5.24
N PRO A 12 5.50 -9.10 -5.44
CA PRO A 12 6.43 -9.86 -4.61
C PRO A 12 6.36 -9.48 -3.12
N GLN A 13 6.11 -8.20 -2.82
CA GLN A 13 5.92 -7.66 -1.48
C GLN A 13 4.72 -8.30 -0.75
N TYR A 14 3.59 -8.47 -1.45
CA TYR A 14 2.36 -9.00 -0.86
C TYR A 14 2.49 -10.48 -0.52
N ASN A 15 2.96 -11.29 -1.48
CA ASN A 15 3.11 -12.72 -1.28
C ASN A 15 4.16 -13.07 -0.23
N GLU A 16 5.30 -12.40 -0.25
CA GLU A 16 6.37 -12.70 0.70
C GLU A 16 6.02 -12.22 2.10
N LEU A 17 5.38 -11.06 2.25
CA LEU A 17 4.84 -10.65 3.54
C LEU A 17 3.84 -11.70 4.05
N ARG A 18 2.93 -12.15 3.19
CA ARG A 18 1.98 -13.22 3.52
C ARG A 18 2.70 -14.51 3.94
N ASP A 19 3.76 -14.89 3.26
CA ASP A 19 4.49 -16.13 3.56
C ASP A 19 5.39 -16.01 4.79
N LEU A 20 6.12 -14.91 4.97
CA LEU A 20 6.92 -14.63 6.17
C LEU A 20 6.05 -14.66 7.42
N LEU A 21 4.88 -14.03 7.36
CA LEU A 21 3.96 -14.00 8.48
C LEU A 21 3.36 -15.39 8.80
N LYS A 22 3.22 -16.30 7.83
CA LYS A 22 2.83 -17.69 8.08
C LYS A 22 3.96 -18.48 8.76
N HIS A 23 5.20 -18.30 8.31
CA HIS A 23 6.36 -19.06 8.79
C HIS A 23 6.86 -18.61 10.17
N ALA A 24 6.70 -17.33 10.51
CA ALA A 24 7.25 -16.79 11.74
C ALA A 24 6.60 -17.34 13.03
N ASN A 25 5.52 -18.15 12.93
CA ASN A 25 4.71 -18.66 14.04
C ASN A 25 4.32 -17.58 15.08
N VAL A 26 4.42 -16.31 14.67
CA VAL A 26 3.91 -15.14 15.38
C VAL A 26 2.43 -15.42 15.47
N LYS A 27 1.85 -15.52 16.69
CA LYS A 27 0.42 -15.73 16.91
C LYS A 27 -0.35 -14.90 15.89
N THR A 28 -0.83 -15.58 14.85
CA THR A 28 -0.93 -15.03 13.50
C THR A 28 -2.26 -14.31 13.32
N GLY A 29 -2.54 -13.39 14.22
CA GLY A 29 -3.88 -12.87 14.43
C GLY A 29 -4.19 -11.67 13.56
N ARG A 30 -3.28 -10.68 13.49
CA ARG A 30 -3.68 -9.30 13.16
C ARG A 30 -3.30 -8.82 11.76
N LEU A 31 -2.01 -8.83 11.46
CA LEU A 31 -1.49 -8.31 10.20
C LEU A 31 -1.84 -9.23 9.02
N LEU A 32 -1.75 -10.55 9.22
CA LEU A 32 -2.11 -11.54 8.19
C LEU A 32 -3.60 -11.54 7.87
N LYS A 33 -4.47 -11.42 8.88
CA LYS A 33 -5.90 -11.23 8.63
C LYS A 33 -6.17 -9.88 7.97
N ALA A 34 -5.50 -8.79 8.35
CA ALA A 34 -5.68 -7.49 7.68
C ALA A 34 -5.30 -7.53 6.18
N LEU A 35 -4.29 -8.34 5.82
CA LEU A 35 -3.87 -8.55 4.43
C LEU A 35 -4.77 -9.53 3.65
N ASP A 36 -5.44 -10.46 4.34
CA ASP A 36 -6.22 -11.55 3.74
C ASP A 36 -7.74 -11.31 3.68
N SER A 37 -8.32 -10.67 4.70
CA SER A 37 -9.78 -10.55 4.86
C SER A 37 -10.33 -9.16 4.55
N TYR A 38 -9.48 -8.18 4.21
CA TYR A 38 -9.88 -6.78 4.10
C TYR A 38 -10.52 -6.19 5.38
N GLU A 39 -10.57 -6.95 6.46
CA GLU A 39 -11.14 -6.61 7.75
C GLU A 39 -10.52 -7.55 8.78
N TYR A 40 -9.46 -7.09 9.43
CA TYR A 40 -9.10 -7.66 10.72
C TYR A 40 -9.41 -6.66 11.82
N GLN A 41 -10.45 -7.03 12.58
CA GLN A 41 -10.96 -6.29 13.70
C GLN A 41 -10.39 -6.82 15.01
N SER A 42 -9.21 -6.32 15.40
CA SER A 42 -9.07 -5.94 16.82
C SER A 42 -9.89 -4.67 16.91
N ASP A 43 -11.03 -4.63 17.61
CA ASP A 43 -11.92 -3.45 17.59
C ASP A 43 -11.17 -2.13 17.70
N ASP A 44 -10.07 -2.14 18.45
CA ASP A 44 -9.27 -0.96 18.70
C ASP A 44 -8.17 -0.66 17.66
N TYR A 45 -7.71 -1.53 16.76
CA TYR A 45 -6.55 -1.21 15.88
C TYR A 45 -6.69 -1.69 14.43
N ARG A 46 -6.27 -0.86 13.47
CA ARG A 46 -6.22 -1.15 12.02
C ARG A 46 -4.94 -0.67 11.37
N PHE A 47 -4.55 -1.39 10.32
CA PHE A 47 -3.55 -0.94 9.36
C PHE A 47 -4.24 -0.54 8.07
N ASP A 48 -3.91 0.64 7.57
CA ASP A 48 -4.27 1.07 6.23
C ASP A 48 -3.06 0.89 5.32
N PHE A 49 -3.31 0.35 4.13
CA PHE A 49 -2.32 0.11 3.10
C PHE A 49 -2.71 0.88 1.84
N VAL A 50 -1.81 1.73 1.37
CA VAL A 50 -2.03 2.56 0.18
C VAL A 50 -0.92 2.31 -0.82
N ILE A 51 -1.29 1.95 -2.03
CA ILE A 51 -0.36 1.81 -3.15
C ILE A 51 -0.18 3.19 -3.78
N GLU A 52 1.06 3.60 -3.98
CA GLU A 52 1.41 4.74 -4.82
C GLU A 52 2.00 4.27 -6.15
N ASN A 53 1.48 4.79 -7.26
CA ASN A 53 1.89 4.47 -8.63
C ASN A 53 2.51 5.68 -9.32
N GLN A 54 3.57 5.47 -10.10
CA GLN A 54 4.18 6.50 -10.93
C GLN A 54 4.71 5.91 -12.25
N ARG A 55 4.74 6.74 -13.29
CA ARG A 55 5.33 6.41 -14.60
C ARG A 55 6.48 7.35 -14.91
N GLY A 56 7.48 6.90 -15.67
CA GLY A 56 8.64 7.71 -16.01
C GLY A 56 9.82 6.87 -16.42
N THR A 57 11.03 7.39 -16.28
CA THR A 57 12.26 6.63 -16.56
C THR A 57 13.41 7.17 -15.73
N LYS A 58 14.56 6.51 -15.75
CA LYS A 58 15.80 7.03 -15.17
C LYS A 58 16.72 7.48 -16.30
N LEU A 59 17.14 8.74 -16.26
CA LEU A 59 18.06 9.31 -17.23
C LEU A 59 19.35 9.70 -16.49
N PHE A 60 20.49 9.12 -16.90
CA PHE A 60 21.80 9.34 -16.27
C PHE A 60 21.81 9.18 -14.73
N GLY A 61 21.08 8.20 -14.21
CA GLY A 61 20.99 7.96 -12.76
C GLY A 61 19.84 8.71 -12.07
N ILE A 62 19.31 9.77 -12.67
CA ILE A 62 18.26 10.62 -12.10
C ILE A 62 16.88 9.99 -12.34
N PRO A 63 16.10 9.64 -11.30
CA PRO A 63 14.77 9.07 -11.47
C PRO A 63 13.75 10.15 -11.85
N LEU A 64 13.36 10.21 -13.11
CA LEU A 64 12.34 11.11 -13.67
C LEU A 64 10.97 10.43 -13.68
N PHE A 65 10.51 10.01 -12.50
CA PHE A 65 9.19 9.41 -12.31
C PHE A 65 8.24 10.44 -11.73
N SER A 66 7.00 10.43 -12.22
CA SER A 66 5.96 11.35 -11.78
C SER A 66 4.62 10.63 -11.74
N ASN A 67 3.69 11.15 -10.94
CA ASN A 67 2.30 10.76 -11.00
C ASN A 67 1.55 11.45 -12.15
N LYS A 68 2.06 12.60 -12.63
CA LYS A 68 1.44 13.35 -13.74
C LYS A 68 1.63 12.71 -15.11
N THR A 69 2.58 11.78 -15.21
CA THR A 69 2.90 11.00 -16.42
C THR A 69 2.12 9.69 -16.50
N LEU A 70 1.27 9.41 -15.51
CA LEU A 70 0.31 8.30 -15.58
C LEU A 70 -0.66 8.57 -16.73
N LEU A 71 -0.84 7.58 -17.60
CA LEU A 71 -1.74 7.68 -18.73
C LEU A 71 -3.20 7.52 -18.26
N PRO A 72 -4.08 8.50 -18.54
CA PRO A 72 -5.50 8.37 -18.24
C PRO A 72 -6.09 7.09 -18.83
N PHE A 73 -7.03 6.46 -18.11
CA PHE A 73 -7.77 5.24 -18.48
C PHE A 73 -6.96 3.94 -18.57
N ILE A 74 -5.65 4.01 -18.87
CA ILE A 74 -4.78 2.84 -19.00
C ILE A 74 -4.08 2.53 -17.67
N ASP A 75 -3.59 3.57 -16.99
CA ASP A 75 -2.86 3.42 -15.75
C ASP A 75 -3.78 3.47 -14.53
N PRO A 76 -3.40 2.79 -13.43
CA PRO A 76 -4.03 3.00 -12.15
C PRO A 76 -3.80 4.45 -11.67
N PRO A 77 -4.66 4.95 -10.77
CA PRO A 77 -4.49 6.28 -10.18
C PRO A 77 -3.19 6.37 -9.37
N THR A 78 -2.77 7.61 -9.06
CA THR A 78 -1.60 7.86 -8.21
C THR A 78 -1.68 7.08 -6.91
N TYR A 79 -2.83 7.11 -6.24
CA TYR A 79 -3.08 6.39 -5.00
C TYR A 79 -4.29 5.48 -5.12
N GLN A 80 -4.15 4.25 -4.66
CA GLN A 80 -5.24 3.28 -4.56
C GLN A 80 -5.07 2.40 -3.33
N LEU A 81 -6.17 1.85 -2.83
CA LEU A 81 -6.15 0.85 -1.77
C LEU A 81 -5.65 -0.50 -2.32
N LEU A 82 -5.35 -1.43 -1.42
CA LEU A 82 -4.96 -2.80 -1.80
C LEU A 82 -6.06 -3.58 -2.52
N ASP A 83 -7.32 -3.16 -2.55
CA ASP A 83 -8.34 -3.76 -3.43
C ASP A 83 -8.39 -3.07 -4.81
N GLY A 84 -7.60 -2.01 -4.97
CA GLY A 84 -7.57 -1.18 -6.16
C GLY A 84 -8.73 -0.21 -6.29
N ARG A 85 -9.46 0.09 -5.21
CA ARG A 85 -10.30 1.28 -5.15
C ARG A 85 -9.43 2.52 -5.23
N THR A 86 -9.81 3.44 -6.12
CA THR A 86 -9.14 4.74 -6.30
C THR A 86 -9.30 5.60 -5.06
N ILE A 87 -8.22 6.26 -4.65
CA ILE A 87 -8.25 7.26 -3.59
C ILE A 87 -7.91 8.62 -4.21
N SER A 88 -8.81 9.59 -4.05
CA SER A 88 -8.53 10.98 -4.38
C SER A 88 -8.08 11.70 -3.12
N LEU A 89 -6.82 12.13 -3.10
CA LEU A 89 -6.25 12.87 -1.98
C LEU A 89 -6.12 14.34 -2.31
N THR A 90 -6.51 15.20 -1.37
CA THR A 90 -6.30 16.64 -1.48
C THR A 90 -4.82 16.93 -1.74
N TYR A 91 -4.53 17.76 -2.75
CA TYR A 91 -3.17 18.07 -3.21
C TYR A 91 -2.31 16.86 -3.62
N ASN A 92 -2.93 15.68 -3.85
CA ASN A 92 -2.22 14.45 -4.21
C ASN A 92 -1.10 14.09 -3.21
N ASN A 93 -1.38 14.28 -1.91
CA ASN A 93 -0.43 14.00 -0.83
C ASN A 93 -0.98 12.93 0.10
N ILE A 94 -0.20 11.87 0.34
CA ILE A 94 -0.54 10.74 1.23
C ILE A 94 -0.86 11.18 2.67
N SER A 95 -0.30 12.31 3.11
CA SER A 95 -0.55 12.88 4.45
C SER A 95 -2.01 13.30 4.65
N ASN A 96 -2.72 13.58 3.55
CA ASN A 96 -4.14 13.99 3.56
C ASN A 96 -5.09 12.80 3.47
N PHE A 97 -4.62 11.57 3.68
CA PHE A 97 -5.48 10.39 3.71
C PHE A 97 -6.46 10.48 4.90
N PRO A 98 -7.78 10.41 4.66
CA PRO A 98 -8.77 10.63 5.71
C PRO A 98 -8.90 9.40 6.61
N LEU A 99 -9.32 9.65 7.86
CA LEU A 99 -9.85 8.60 8.72
C LEU A 99 -11.29 8.28 8.27
N PRO A 100 -11.78 7.04 8.45
CA PRO A 100 -13.13 6.70 7.98
C PRO A 100 -14.26 7.41 8.72
N ASP A 101 -14.09 7.66 10.02
CA ASP A 101 -15.06 8.32 10.89
C ASP A 101 -14.35 8.99 12.08
N MET A 102 -15.12 9.63 12.97
CA MET A 102 -14.62 10.37 14.15
C MET A 102 -14.22 9.46 15.31
N ASP A 103 -14.51 8.17 15.25
CA ASP A 103 -14.14 7.21 16.29
C ASP A 103 -12.70 6.70 16.08
N TRP A 104 -11.99 7.11 15.02
CA TRP A 104 -10.62 6.69 14.76
C TRP A 104 -9.61 7.79 15.01
N GLU A 105 -8.41 7.39 15.42
CA GLU A 105 -7.23 8.24 15.53
C GLU A 105 -5.99 7.53 15.00
N TRP A 106 -5.10 8.27 14.34
CA TRP A 106 -3.81 7.73 13.91
C TRP A 106 -2.93 7.40 15.11
N THR A 107 -2.56 6.12 15.24
CA THR A 107 -1.59 5.68 16.25
C THR A 107 -0.17 6.03 15.84
N TRP A 108 0.10 6.02 14.53
CA TRP A 108 1.41 6.39 13.98
C TRP A 108 1.40 7.83 13.47
N ASP A 109 2.41 8.60 13.86
CA ASP A 109 2.56 10.00 13.44
C ASP A 109 2.68 10.18 11.92
N LYS A 110 3.30 9.21 11.25
CA LYS A 110 3.63 9.26 9.82
C LYS A 110 3.28 7.96 9.12
N TRP A 111 3.17 8.05 7.80
CA TRP A 111 3.17 6.89 6.92
C TRP A 111 4.57 6.29 6.82
N TYR A 112 4.63 4.96 6.81
CA TYR A 112 5.85 4.20 6.61
C TYR A 112 5.81 3.44 5.29
N LEU A 113 6.98 3.12 4.76
CA LEU A 113 7.12 2.31 3.55
C LEU A 113 7.22 0.84 3.92
N LEU A 114 6.50 -0.01 3.18
CA LEU A 114 6.59 -1.45 3.35
C LEU A 114 7.83 -1.99 2.63
N MET A 115 8.90 -2.24 3.38
CA MET A 115 10.22 -2.67 2.88
C MET A 115 10.39 -4.18 2.93
N VAL A 116 9.51 -4.93 2.27
CA VAL A 116 9.52 -6.41 2.25
C VAL A 116 9.91 -6.90 0.86
N ASN A 117 10.80 -7.90 0.76
CA ASN A 117 11.35 -8.44 -0.50
C ASN A 117 12.33 -7.47 -1.23
N ASP A 118 12.59 -7.73 -2.52
CA ASP A 118 13.39 -6.94 -3.44
C ASP A 118 12.70 -5.60 -3.73
N VAL A 119 12.91 -4.65 -2.83
CA VAL A 119 12.43 -3.27 -2.92
C VAL A 119 13.65 -2.36 -2.88
N ASP A 120 13.62 -1.26 -3.63
CA ASP A 120 14.70 -0.29 -3.57
C ASP A 120 14.75 0.42 -2.19
N ALA A 121 15.81 1.20 -1.96
CA ALA A 121 16.01 1.94 -0.72
C ALA A 121 14.90 2.98 -0.41
N GLN A 122 14.02 3.29 -1.36
CA GLN A 122 12.91 4.22 -1.23
C GLN A 122 11.53 3.54 -1.31
N GLY A 123 11.47 2.21 -1.22
CA GLY A 123 10.21 1.47 -1.22
C GLY A 123 9.67 1.12 -2.61
N TRP A 124 10.37 1.46 -3.70
CA TRP A 124 9.87 1.25 -5.06
C TRP A 124 10.17 -0.14 -5.60
N LEU A 125 9.15 -0.68 -6.26
CA LEU A 125 9.25 -1.74 -7.25
C LEU A 125 9.10 -1.16 -8.64
N TYR A 126 9.81 -1.74 -9.60
CA TYR A 126 9.80 -1.33 -11.00
C TYR A 126 9.30 -2.43 -11.92
N SER A 127 8.67 -2.04 -13.02
CA SER A 127 8.33 -2.92 -14.14
C SER A 127 8.45 -2.21 -15.48
N LEU A 128 8.34 -2.98 -16.56
CA LEU A 128 8.56 -2.51 -17.93
C LEU A 128 7.56 -1.44 -18.33
N MET A 129 6.29 -1.77 -18.57
CA MET A 129 5.33 -0.81 -19.14
C MET A 129 3.94 -0.85 -18.51
N MET A 130 3.40 -2.04 -18.24
CA MET A 130 2.01 -2.24 -17.81
C MET A 130 1.91 -2.54 -16.32
N PHE A 131 0.99 -1.87 -15.62
CA PHE A 131 0.78 -2.09 -14.18
C PHE A 131 0.19 -3.48 -13.85
N SER A 132 -0.44 -4.12 -14.83
CA SER A 132 -0.88 -5.52 -14.80
C SER A 132 0.25 -6.55 -14.94
N SER A 133 1.49 -6.10 -15.17
CA SER A 133 2.66 -6.97 -15.26
C SER A 133 2.80 -7.83 -14.01
N THR A 134 3.22 -9.08 -14.20
CA THR A 134 3.53 -10.02 -13.13
C THR A 134 5.00 -9.92 -12.68
N HIS A 135 5.82 -9.16 -13.40
CA HIS A 135 7.25 -9.06 -13.17
C HIS A 135 7.63 -7.71 -12.58
N TRP A 136 7.90 -7.71 -11.27
CA TRP A 136 8.32 -6.54 -10.51
C TRP A 136 9.62 -6.80 -9.79
N LYS A 137 10.50 -5.79 -9.76
CA LYS A 137 11.84 -5.89 -9.18
C LYS A 137 12.20 -4.60 -8.47
N GLY A 138 12.91 -4.67 -7.36
CA GLY A 138 13.39 -3.50 -6.62
C GLY A 138 14.54 -2.82 -7.34
N LYS A 139 15.40 -3.59 -8.02
CA LYS A 139 16.48 -3.01 -8.82
C LYS A 139 15.96 -2.46 -10.16
N TYR A 140 16.09 -1.14 -10.34
CA TYR A 140 15.85 -0.47 -11.63
C TYR A 140 16.73 -1.06 -12.75
N ARG A 141 16.13 -1.26 -13.92
CA ARG A 141 16.80 -1.58 -15.18
C ARG A 141 16.30 -0.64 -16.27
N PHE A 142 17.15 -0.37 -17.26
CA PHE A 142 16.74 0.40 -18.43
C PHE A 142 15.53 -0.28 -19.10
N GLY A 143 14.53 0.52 -19.48
CA GLY A 143 13.24 0.02 -19.97
C GLY A 143 12.17 -0.17 -18.88
N ASN A 144 12.49 0.04 -17.60
CA ASN A 144 11.47 0.12 -16.55
C ASN A 144 10.79 1.50 -16.60
N PHE A 145 9.57 1.55 -17.13
CA PHE A 145 8.81 2.79 -17.27
C PHE A 145 7.81 3.04 -16.16
N ILE A 146 7.54 2.06 -15.31
CA ILE A 146 6.58 2.20 -14.22
C ILE A 146 7.20 1.78 -12.90
N ARG A 147 6.75 2.43 -11.83
CA ARG A 147 7.10 2.05 -10.47
C ARG A 147 5.90 2.14 -9.54
N ARG A 148 5.93 1.34 -8.47
CA ARG A 148 4.92 1.36 -7.41
C ARG A 148 5.54 1.08 -6.05
N ARG A 149 4.92 1.59 -5.00
CA ARG A 149 5.31 1.34 -3.60
C ARG A 149 4.09 1.23 -2.71
N ILE A 150 4.26 0.64 -1.54
CA ILE A 150 3.18 0.46 -0.57
C ILE A 150 3.51 1.29 0.68
N TRP A 151 2.59 2.17 1.02
CA TRP A 151 2.54 2.90 2.27
C TRP A 151 1.70 2.13 3.28
N VAL A 152 2.12 2.16 4.53
CA VAL A 152 1.40 1.58 5.66
C VAL A 152 1.29 2.60 6.79
N ARG A 153 0.10 2.68 7.39
CA ARG A 153 -0.12 3.47 8.60
C ARG A 153 -1.09 2.78 9.53
N MET A 154 -0.88 2.93 10.83
CA MET A 154 -1.72 2.34 11.86
C MET A 154 -2.62 3.39 12.50
N ARG A 155 -3.89 3.03 12.67
CA ARG A 155 -4.89 3.78 13.41
C ARG A 155 -5.53 2.91 14.48
N HIS A 156 -6.16 3.55 15.44
CA HIS A 156 -6.88 2.91 16.51
C HIS A 156 -8.26 3.53 16.72
N LYS A 157 -9.19 2.75 17.26
CA LYS A 157 -10.52 3.23 17.62
C LYS A 157 -10.44 3.83 19.02
N ILE A 158 -10.94 5.05 19.17
CA ILE A 158 -11.10 5.71 20.46
C ILE A 158 -12.24 4.98 21.19
N ALA A 159 -11.97 4.43 22.37
CA ALA A 159 -13.02 3.89 23.21
C ALA A 159 -13.92 5.05 23.66
N THR A 160 -15.15 5.13 23.15
CA THR A 160 -16.10 6.13 23.64
C THR A 160 -16.43 5.82 25.09
N GLU A 161 -15.98 6.64 26.05
CA GLU A 161 -16.44 6.59 27.44
C GLU A 161 -17.91 7.04 27.55
N ARG A 162 -18.84 6.25 26.98
CA ARG A 162 -20.29 6.55 26.98
C ARG A 162 -21.10 5.69 27.95
N SER A 163 -20.48 5.22 29.04
CA SER A 163 -21.18 4.42 30.05
C SER A 163 -20.63 4.57 31.48
N LYS A 164 -20.17 5.77 31.87
CA LYS A 164 -19.96 6.12 33.28
C LYS A 164 -20.29 7.58 33.59
N GLN A 165 -21.53 7.97 33.35
CA GLN A 165 -22.17 9.05 34.10
C GLN A 165 -23.65 8.68 34.21
N THR A 166 -23.91 7.98 35.31
CA THR A 166 -25.21 7.71 35.91
C THR A 166 -25.83 9.02 36.40
#